data_AF-A0A6G7X0D1-F1
#
_entry.id   AF-A0A6G7X0D1-F1
#
_cell.length_a   1.000
_cell.length_b   1.000
_cell.length_c   1.000
_cell.angle_alpha   90.00
_cell.angle_beta   90.00
_cell.angle_gamma   90.00
#
_symmetry.space_group_name_H-M   'P 1'
#
loop_
_entity.id
_entity.type
_entity.pdbx_description
1 polymer ?
#
loop_
_entity_poly.entity_id
_entity_poly.type
_entity_poly.pdbx_seq_one_letter_code
_entity_poly.pdbx_strand_id
1 'polypeptide(L)'
;MTIQNLNEQLKPYKKKLQRYYLLSVVIAITYIIVFFNLVISGVEDGALFILIIGSGVLAYVVIKMIQPVKAEYQDVLKSLINSHVFQKEFENVKYYHDDGIPLELMRETAVIDLGIDYQSNDLMEGSYHGVDFVRADVLTKTETQAGKSRVTIIHFHGQVYVFDFHKNTQNYVRIRSKGPLFGGFTKGKKIDQSEKIEFEDSEFNDAFHIYTNNPQEAFYIFTPHYMDRIKRFYKGLGQEISVVVKNGIMYLAIYSSRDAFELSSFRDLDEAYISDVTDDVRMIKFIIDDLGLDSDLFKE
;
A
#
# COMPACT_ATOMS: atom_id res chain seq x y z
N MET A 1 -24.16 12.75 0.25
CA MET A 1 -23.57 13.35 -0.97
C MET A 1 -23.35 12.22 -1.96
N THR A 2 -23.74 12.36 -3.22
CA THR A 2 -23.68 11.29 -4.24
C THR A 2 -22.36 11.36 -5.02
N ILE A 3 -21.98 10.28 -5.73
CA ILE A 3 -20.80 10.25 -6.63
C ILE A 3 -20.85 11.43 -7.62
N GLN A 4 -22.04 11.79 -8.10
CA GLN A 4 -22.27 12.93 -8.97
C GLN A 4 -21.81 14.25 -8.35
N ASN A 5 -22.02 14.46 -7.04
CA ASN A 5 -21.59 15.65 -6.35
C ASN A 5 -20.06 15.67 -6.12
N LEU A 6 -19.43 14.52 -5.85
CA LEU A 6 -17.97 14.42 -5.79
C LEU A 6 -17.33 14.80 -7.14
N ASN A 7 -17.87 14.27 -8.24
CA ASN A 7 -17.42 14.61 -9.59
C ASN A 7 -17.66 16.09 -9.93
N GLU A 8 -18.73 16.71 -9.44
CA GLU A 8 -18.95 18.15 -9.59
C GLU A 8 -17.88 19.00 -8.88
N GLN A 9 -17.47 18.60 -7.67
CA GLN A 9 -16.41 19.28 -6.92
C GLN A 9 -15.02 19.08 -7.55
N LEU A 10 -14.77 17.93 -8.18
CA LEU A 10 -13.51 17.65 -8.90
C LEU A 10 -13.43 18.31 -10.28
N LYS A 11 -14.58 18.58 -10.92
CA LYS A 11 -14.69 19.15 -12.27
C LYS A 11 -13.81 20.39 -12.52
N PRO A 12 -13.75 21.41 -11.66
CA PRO A 12 -12.88 22.58 -11.89
C PRO A 12 -11.39 22.19 -11.94
N TYR A 13 -10.94 21.33 -11.02
CA TYR A 13 -9.55 20.88 -10.94
C TYR A 13 -9.19 19.97 -12.12
N LYS A 14 -10.10 19.06 -12.51
CA LYS A 14 -9.94 18.22 -13.71
C LYS A 14 -9.82 19.07 -14.97
N LYS A 15 -10.69 20.08 -15.14
CA LYS A 15 -10.62 21.03 -16.26
C LYS A 15 -9.34 21.86 -16.25
N LYS A 16 -8.88 22.29 -15.08
CA LYS A 16 -7.60 23.01 -14.94
C LYS A 16 -6.45 22.11 -15.42
N LEU A 17 -6.35 20.89 -14.92
CA LEU A 17 -5.34 19.93 -15.34
C LEU A 17 -5.38 19.63 -16.85
N GLN A 18 -6.57 19.41 -17.42
CA GLN A 18 -6.76 19.21 -18.86
C GLN A 18 -6.25 20.40 -19.70
N ARG A 19 -6.49 21.64 -19.25
CA ARG A 19 -5.98 22.84 -19.94
C ARG A 19 -4.46 22.87 -19.97
N TYR A 20 -3.81 22.52 -18.86
CA TYR A 20 -2.35 22.47 -18.76
C TYR A 20 -1.74 21.38 -19.65
N TYR A 21 -2.39 20.21 -19.74
CA TYR A 21 -2.00 19.18 -20.70
C TYR A 21 -2.15 19.66 -22.15
N LEU A 22 -3.28 20.28 -22.50
CA LEU A 22 -3.50 20.86 -23.83
C LEU A 22 -2.44 21.91 -24.17
N LEU A 23 -2.12 22.81 -23.25
CA LEU A 23 -1.05 23.80 -23.41
C LEU A 23 0.32 23.12 -23.64
N SER A 24 0.63 22.07 -22.88
CA SER A 24 1.89 21.34 -23.04
C SER A 24 2.02 20.68 -24.43
N VAL A 25 0.92 20.14 -24.95
CA VAL A 25 0.86 19.56 -26.30
C VAL A 25 1.06 20.65 -27.36
N VAL A 26 0.40 21.80 -27.22
CA VAL A 26 0.58 22.93 -28.15
C VAL A 26 2.03 23.43 -28.16
N ILE A 27 2.66 23.55 -26.98
CA ILE A 27 4.07 23.95 -26.86
C ILE A 27 4.98 22.91 -27.54
N ALA A 28 4.75 21.62 -27.31
CA ALA A 28 5.53 20.54 -27.92
C ALA A 28 5.39 20.54 -29.46
N ILE A 29 4.17 20.67 -29.99
CA ILE A 29 3.93 20.74 -31.44
C ILE A 29 4.62 21.97 -32.04
N THR A 30 4.49 23.13 -31.40
CA THR A 30 5.13 24.37 -31.85
C THR A 30 6.65 24.22 -31.90
N TYR A 31 7.23 23.60 -30.86
CA TYR A 31 8.66 23.30 -30.80
C TYR A 31 9.10 22.37 -31.93
N ILE A 32 8.36 21.30 -32.19
CA ILE A 32 8.64 20.34 -33.27
C ILE A 32 8.58 21.02 -34.65
N ILE A 33 7.60 21.90 -34.88
CA ILE A 33 7.49 22.66 -36.12
C ILE A 33 8.70 23.56 -36.31
N VAL A 34 9.10 24.33 -35.28
CA VAL A 34 10.28 25.19 -35.33
C VAL A 34 11.56 24.37 -35.57
N PHE A 35 11.70 23.25 -34.86
CA PHE A 35 12.82 22.33 -35.00
C PHE A 35 12.93 21.81 -36.44
N PHE A 36 11.83 21.33 -37.02
CA PHE A 36 11.81 20.76 -38.37
C PHE A 36 12.11 21.82 -39.45
N ASN A 37 11.56 23.02 -39.33
CA ASN A 37 11.85 24.13 -40.24
C ASN A 37 13.33 24.54 -40.21
N LEU A 38 13.94 24.57 -39.02
CA LEU A 38 15.36 24.83 -38.88
C LEU A 38 16.18 23.74 -39.58
N VAL A 39 15.92 22.46 -39.31
CA VAL A 39 16.66 21.36 -39.95
C VAL A 39 16.60 21.43 -41.49
N ILE A 40 15.43 21.72 -42.08
CA ILE A 40 15.30 21.87 -43.55
C ILE A 40 16.14 23.04 -44.09
N SER A 41 16.26 24.14 -43.32
CA SER A 41 17.03 25.31 -43.73
C SER A 41 18.56 25.09 -43.75
N GLY A 42 19.04 23.91 -43.32
CA GLY A 42 20.45 23.54 -43.39
C GLY A 42 21.33 24.25 -42.36
N VAL A 43 20.83 24.41 -41.12
CA VAL A 43 21.59 25.08 -40.04
C VAL A 43 22.85 24.31 -39.68
N GLU A 44 23.90 25.05 -39.30
CA GLU A 44 25.16 24.50 -38.80
C GLU A 44 24.97 23.58 -37.59
N ASP A 45 25.88 22.62 -37.45
CA ASP A 45 25.84 21.60 -36.39
C ASP A 45 25.75 22.18 -34.96
N GLY A 46 26.32 23.37 -34.74
CA GLY A 46 26.23 24.08 -33.45
C GLY A 46 24.79 24.43 -33.04
N ALA A 47 23.91 24.72 -34.01
CA ALA A 47 22.51 25.02 -33.73
C ALA A 47 21.69 23.78 -33.35
N LEU A 48 22.04 22.61 -33.89
CA LEU A 48 21.41 21.34 -33.50
C LEU A 48 21.69 21.03 -32.02
N PHE A 49 22.90 21.33 -31.54
CA PHE A 49 23.25 21.15 -30.13
C PHE A 49 22.42 22.05 -29.20
N ILE A 50 22.19 23.30 -29.58
CA ILE A 50 21.33 24.24 -28.85
C ILE A 50 19.88 23.73 -28.78
N LEU A 51 19.37 23.13 -29.85
CA LEU A 51 18.02 22.55 -29.88
C LEU A 51 17.90 21.30 -28.99
N ILE A 52 18.96 20.51 -28.84
CA ILE A 52 18.94 19.37 -27.91
C ILE A 52 18.85 19.88 -26.47
N ILE A 53 19.67 20.86 -26.09
CA ILE A 53 19.61 21.51 -24.78
C ILE A 53 18.23 22.15 -24.56
N GLY A 54 17.71 22.84 -25.58
CA GLY A 54 16.39 23.47 -25.57
C GLY A 54 15.27 22.47 -25.31
N SER A 55 15.36 21.24 -25.83
CA SER A 55 14.36 20.20 -25.58
C SER A 55 14.36 19.73 -24.11
N GLY A 56 15.53 19.61 -23.49
CA GLY A 56 15.66 19.31 -22.07
C GLY A 56 15.08 20.41 -21.18
N VAL A 57 15.37 21.68 -21.52
CA VAL A 57 14.79 22.84 -20.81
C VAL A 57 13.28 22.90 -20.98
N LEU A 58 12.77 22.66 -22.19
CA LEU A 58 11.33 22.63 -22.47
C LEU A 58 10.63 21.53 -21.67
N ALA A 59 11.20 20.32 -21.64
CA ALA A 59 10.67 19.22 -20.85
C ALA A 59 10.61 19.59 -19.36
N TYR A 60 11.68 20.19 -18.82
CA TYR A 60 11.72 20.68 -17.44
C TYR A 60 10.62 21.71 -17.15
N VAL A 61 10.43 22.70 -18.04
CA VAL A 61 9.39 23.73 -17.91
C VAL A 61 8.00 23.11 -17.93
N VAL A 62 7.72 22.19 -18.87
CA VAL A 62 6.43 21.49 -18.96
C VAL A 62 6.15 20.70 -17.68
N ILE A 63 7.14 19.97 -17.17
CA ILE A 63 7.01 19.22 -15.90
C ILE A 63 6.68 20.17 -14.75
N LYS A 64 7.43 21.26 -14.59
CA LYS A 64 7.20 22.25 -13.52
C LYS A 64 5.87 22.99 -13.63
N MET A 65 5.33 23.08 -14.84
CA MET A 65 4.02 23.68 -15.10
C MET A 65 2.87 22.74 -14.71
N ILE A 66 2.98 21.43 -14.99
CA ILE A 66 1.93 20.44 -14.72
C ILE A 66 1.96 19.93 -13.28
N GLN A 67 3.15 19.72 -12.71
CA GLN A 67 3.36 19.14 -11.38
C GLN A 67 2.48 19.77 -10.28
N PRO A 68 2.44 21.11 -10.09
CA PRO A 68 1.65 21.72 -9.03
C PRO A 68 0.14 21.56 -9.26
N VAL A 69 -0.32 21.60 -10.51
CA VAL A 69 -1.74 21.43 -10.86
C VAL A 69 -2.19 19.98 -10.64
N LYS A 70 -1.32 19.02 -10.94
CA LYS A 70 -1.56 17.60 -10.67
C LYS A 70 -1.65 17.36 -9.15
N ALA A 71 -0.72 17.92 -8.38
CA ALA A 71 -0.73 17.83 -6.93
C ALA A 71 -2.03 18.41 -6.33
N GLU A 72 -2.44 19.60 -6.76
CA GLU A 72 -3.70 20.23 -6.32
C GLU A 72 -4.94 19.37 -6.62
N TYR A 73 -5.02 18.77 -7.82
CA TYR A 73 -6.10 17.83 -8.15
C TYR A 73 -6.11 16.61 -7.23
N GLN A 74 -4.92 16.03 -6.97
CA GLN A 74 -4.78 14.89 -6.09
C GLN A 74 -5.18 15.25 -4.66
N ASP A 75 -4.79 16.42 -4.13
CA ASP A 75 -5.12 16.85 -2.77
C ASP A 75 -6.62 17.02 -2.56
N VAL A 76 -7.32 17.61 -3.53
CA VAL A 76 -8.79 17.75 -3.46
C VAL A 76 -9.46 16.39 -3.51
N LEU A 77 -9.00 15.50 -4.39
CA LEU A 77 -9.50 14.14 -4.49
C LEU A 77 -9.31 13.35 -3.19
N LYS A 78 -8.12 13.42 -2.59
CA LYS A 78 -7.80 12.86 -1.27
C LYS A 78 -8.74 13.41 -0.19
N SER A 79 -8.93 14.73 -0.14
CA SER A 79 -9.81 15.37 0.84
C SER A 79 -11.27 14.93 0.68
N LEU A 80 -11.74 14.74 -0.55
CA LEU A 80 -13.10 14.31 -0.84
C LEU A 80 -13.32 12.85 -0.47
N ILE A 81 -12.39 11.96 -0.81
CA ILE A 81 -12.47 10.54 -0.42
C ILE A 81 -12.41 10.42 1.11
N ASN A 82 -11.48 11.13 1.76
CA ASN A 82 -11.33 11.10 3.21
C ASN A 82 -12.64 11.53 3.92
N SER A 83 -13.20 12.67 3.52
CA SER A 83 -14.44 13.19 4.13
C SER A 83 -15.68 12.37 3.77
N HIS A 84 -15.73 11.78 2.58
CA HIS A 84 -16.95 11.15 2.07
C HIS A 84 -17.05 9.66 2.33
N VAL A 85 -15.91 8.97 2.35
CA VAL A 85 -15.86 7.51 2.52
C VAL A 85 -15.35 7.20 3.92
N PHE A 86 -14.17 7.68 4.28
CA PHE A 86 -13.53 7.21 5.49
C PHE A 86 -14.11 7.79 6.79
N GLN A 87 -14.35 9.11 6.85
CA GLN A 87 -14.88 9.77 8.05
C GLN A 87 -16.30 9.34 8.46
N LYS A 88 -17.04 8.68 7.57
CA LYS A 88 -18.35 8.09 7.93
C LYS A 88 -18.21 6.74 8.62
N GLU A 89 -17.11 6.06 8.37
CA GLU A 89 -16.94 4.64 8.66
C GLU A 89 -15.99 4.41 9.85
N PHE A 90 -15.14 5.40 10.14
CA PHE A 90 -14.08 5.37 11.14
C PHE A 90 -13.95 6.72 11.87
N GLU A 91 -13.34 6.68 13.05
CA GLU A 91 -13.02 7.85 13.87
C GLU A 91 -11.56 8.28 13.67
N ASN A 92 -11.24 9.55 13.95
CA ASN A 92 -9.86 10.09 13.91
C ASN A 92 -9.09 9.88 12.59
N VAL A 93 -9.80 9.73 11.47
CA VAL A 93 -9.18 9.29 10.21
C VAL A 93 -8.25 10.32 9.59
N LYS A 94 -7.09 9.83 9.15
CA LYS A 94 -6.17 10.52 8.26
C LYS A 94 -5.77 9.61 7.12
N TYR A 95 -5.52 10.21 5.95
CA TYR A 95 -5.06 9.49 4.77
C TYR A 95 -3.96 10.30 4.06
N TYR A 96 -2.86 9.63 3.79
CA TYR A 96 -1.62 10.16 3.23
C TYR A 96 -1.14 9.27 2.08
N HIS A 97 -1.54 9.61 0.85
CA HIS A 97 -1.19 8.85 -0.35
C HIS A 97 0.31 8.64 -0.57
N ASP A 98 1.11 9.69 -0.32
CA ASP A 98 2.55 9.69 -0.59
C ASP A 98 3.39 9.24 0.61
N ASP A 99 2.73 8.86 1.71
CA ASP A 99 3.36 8.34 2.92
C ASP A 99 3.03 6.85 3.07
N GLY A 100 3.81 6.15 3.88
CA GLY A 100 3.73 4.71 4.02
C GLY A 100 4.28 4.20 5.34
N ILE A 101 4.24 2.89 5.53
CA ILE A 101 4.83 2.27 6.71
C ILE A 101 6.37 2.31 6.58
N PRO A 102 7.12 2.71 7.62
CA PRO A 102 8.57 2.74 7.55
C PRO A 102 9.20 1.36 7.34
N LEU A 103 10.23 1.28 6.48
CA LEU A 103 11.01 0.06 6.24
C LEU A 103 11.51 -0.58 7.54
N GLU A 104 11.92 0.21 8.52
CA GLU A 104 12.49 -0.33 9.75
C GLU A 104 11.47 -1.08 10.60
N LEU A 105 10.20 -0.70 10.52
CA LEU A 105 9.11 -1.46 11.16
C LEU A 105 8.94 -2.83 10.50
N MET A 106 9.04 -2.89 9.17
CA MET A 106 8.98 -4.16 8.42
C MET A 106 10.20 -5.05 8.71
N ARG A 107 11.37 -4.43 8.89
CA ARG A 107 12.61 -5.14 9.26
C ARG A 107 12.56 -5.68 10.68
N GLU A 108 12.06 -4.88 11.62
CA GLU A 108 11.96 -5.25 13.03
C GLU A 108 10.93 -6.35 13.26
N THR A 109 9.79 -6.31 12.57
CA THR A 109 8.72 -7.29 12.74
C THR A 109 8.93 -8.53 11.89
N ALA A 110 9.68 -8.42 10.79
CA ALA A 110 9.74 -9.46 9.76
C ALA A 110 8.34 -10.02 9.40
N VAL A 111 7.32 -9.14 9.41
CA VAL A 111 5.94 -9.48 9.05
C VAL A 111 5.82 -9.72 7.55
N ILE A 112 6.68 -9.11 6.74
CA ILE A 112 6.85 -9.39 5.31
C ILE A 112 8.27 -9.89 4.99
N ASP A 113 8.45 -10.46 3.80
CA ASP A 113 9.78 -10.77 3.27
C ASP A 113 10.33 -9.54 2.55
N LEU A 114 11.57 -9.15 2.85
CA LEU A 114 12.20 -7.94 2.32
C LEU A 114 13.19 -8.24 1.20
N GLY A 115 13.11 -7.47 0.13
CA GLY A 115 14.09 -7.35 -0.93
C GLY A 115 15.10 -6.23 -0.71
N ILE A 116 15.69 -5.76 -1.82
CA ILE A 116 16.61 -4.62 -1.82
C ILE A 116 15.83 -3.31 -1.88
N ASP A 117 14.81 -3.26 -2.74
CA ASP A 117 13.95 -2.11 -2.91
C ASP A 117 12.71 -2.25 -2.03
N TYR A 118 12.32 -1.14 -1.40
CA TYR A 118 11.15 -1.02 -0.56
C TYR A 118 10.35 0.21 -0.96
N GLN A 119 9.04 0.04 -1.12
CA GLN A 119 8.09 1.09 -1.43
C GLN A 119 6.87 0.89 -0.54
N SER A 120 6.38 1.99 0.03
CA SER A 120 5.10 2.03 0.74
C SER A 120 4.41 3.36 0.47
N ASN A 121 3.10 3.29 0.30
CA ASN A 121 2.21 4.38 -0.07
C ASN A 121 0.83 4.15 0.53
N ASP A 122 -0.07 5.11 0.34
CA ASP A 122 -1.47 4.99 0.71
C ASP A 122 -1.69 4.74 2.21
N LEU A 123 -0.89 5.40 3.05
CA LEU A 123 -1.00 5.36 4.49
C LEU A 123 -2.36 5.88 4.97
N MET A 124 -3.07 5.07 5.72
CA MET A 124 -4.34 5.41 6.36
C MET A 124 -4.24 5.13 7.84
N GLU A 125 -4.64 6.09 8.65
CA GLU A 125 -4.72 5.97 10.11
C GLU A 125 -6.16 6.25 10.54
N GLY A 126 -6.63 5.59 11.59
CA GLY A 126 -7.93 5.86 12.17
C GLY A 126 -8.26 4.93 13.31
N SER A 127 -9.48 5.02 13.80
CA SER A 127 -9.99 4.18 14.88
C SER A 127 -11.34 3.56 14.48
N TYR A 128 -11.58 2.31 14.87
CA TYR A 128 -12.86 1.63 14.68
C TYR A 128 -13.17 0.76 15.89
N HIS A 129 -14.34 0.94 16.50
CA HIS A 129 -14.75 0.23 17.73
C HIS A 129 -13.68 0.31 18.85
N GLY A 130 -13.03 1.48 18.99
CA GLY A 130 -11.98 1.69 19.98
C GLY A 130 -10.64 1.02 19.66
N VAL A 131 -10.46 0.48 18.46
CA VAL A 131 -9.19 -0.07 17.95
C VAL A 131 -8.56 0.93 16.99
N ASP A 132 -7.40 1.45 17.39
CA ASP A 132 -6.56 2.25 16.51
C ASP A 132 -5.90 1.36 15.47
N PHE A 133 -5.91 1.80 14.21
CA PHE A 133 -5.32 1.11 13.10
C PHE A 133 -4.49 2.04 12.22
N VAL A 134 -3.48 1.44 11.60
CA VAL A 134 -2.71 1.99 10.49
C VAL A 134 -2.71 0.97 9.36
N ARG A 135 -2.85 1.42 8.11
CA ARG A 135 -2.81 0.60 6.91
C ARG A 135 -1.92 1.29 5.89
N ALA A 136 -1.17 0.53 5.09
CA ALA A 136 -0.52 1.03 3.88
C ALA A 136 -0.35 -0.08 2.85
N ASP A 137 -0.18 0.29 1.59
CA ASP A 137 0.32 -0.62 0.57
C ASP A 137 1.84 -0.72 0.67
N VAL A 138 2.35 -1.92 0.42
CA VAL A 138 3.78 -2.21 0.50
C VAL A 138 4.19 -3.11 -0.67
N LEU A 139 5.22 -2.68 -1.39
CA LEU A 139 5.92 -3.46 -2.40
C LEU A 139 7.39 -3.57 -2.03
N THR A 140 7.91 -4.78 -2.05
CA THR A 140 9.34 -5.02 -1.91
C THR A 140 9.86 -6.04 -2.90
N LYS A 141 10.98 -5.69 -3.54
CA LYS A 141 11.52 -6.40 -4.68
C LYS A 141 13.04 -6.36 -4.70
N THR A 142 13.63 -7.27 -5.46
CA THR A 142 15.05 -7.25 -5.80
C THR A 142 15.18 -7.26 -7.30
N GLU A 143 15.87 -6.26 -7.83
CA GLU A 143 16.18 -6.18 -9.25
C GLU A 143 17.63 -6.59 -9.48
N THR A 144 17.82 -7.66 -10.25
CA THR A 144 19.15 -8.22 -10.55
C THR A 144 19.40 -8.16 -12.05
N GLN A 145 20.62 -7.78 -12.45
CA GLN A 145 21.05 -7.90 -13.83
C GLN A 145 21.62 -9.30 -14.07
N ALA A 146 21.04 -10.02 -15.02
CA ALA A 146 21.54 -11.29 -15.53
C ALA A 146 21.98 -11.10 -16.98
N GLY A 147 23.25 -10.73 -17.18
CA GLY A 147 23.80 -10.42 -18.50
C GLY A 147 23.15 -9.16 -19.10
N LYS A 148 22.41 -9.31 -20.21
CA LYS A 148 21.68 -8.22 -20.87
C LYS A 148 20.22 -8.06 -20.39
N SER A 149 19.77 -8.91 -19.47
CA SER A 149 18.38 -8.93 -19.00
C SER A 149 18.27 -8.44 -17.56
N ARG A 150 17.23 -7.65 -17.26
CA ARG A 150 16.84 -7.27 -15.90
C ARG A 150 15.80 -8.28 -15.40
N VAL A 151 16.05 -8.87 -14.24
CA VAL A 151 15.11 -9.79 -13.58
C VAL A 151 14.62 -9.11 -12.31
N THR A 152 13.31 -9.01 -12.14
CA THR A 152 12.67 -8.48 -10.94
C THR A 152 12.07 -9.62 -10.15
N ILE A 153 12.49 -9.79 -8.91
CA ILE A 153 11.95 -10.75 -7.95
C ILE A 153 11.10 -9.96 -6.95
N ILE A 154 9.79 -10.22 -6.92
CA ILE A 154 8.89 -9.65 -5.92
C ILE A 154 8.96 -10.53 -4.67
N HIS A 155 9.24 -9.94 -3.52
CA HIS A 155 9.27 -10.64 -2.23
C HIS A 155 7.96 -10.46 -1.46
N PHE A 156 7.32 -9.29 -1.61
CA PHE A 156 5.98 -9.04 -1.11
C PHE A 156 5.33 -7.92 -1.92
N HIS A 157 4.03 -8.08 -2.22
CA HIS A 157 3.18 -7.05 -2.81
C HIS A 157 1.78 -7.18 -2.22
N GLY A 158 1.32 -6.17 -1.49
CA GLY A 158 -0.01 -6.14 -0.91
C GLY A 158 -0.14 -5.16 0.26
N GLN A 159 -1.12 -5.42 1.13
CA GLN A 159 -1.48 -4.51 2.22
C GLN A 159 -0.82 -4.93 3.52
N VAL A 160 -0.36 -3.95 4.31
CA VAL A 160 0.06 -4.13 5.69
C VAL A 160 -0.84 -3.31 6.59
N TYR A 161 -1.30 -3.94 7.66
CA TYR A 161 -2.13 -3.37 8.72
C TYR A 161 -1.39 -3.44 10.05
N VAL A 162 -1.57 -2.43 10.87
CA VAL A 162 -1.05 -2.32 12.23
C VAL A 162 -2.23 -1.97 13.11
N PHE A 163 -2.45 -2.75 14.16
CA PHE A 163 -3.54 -2.54 15.11
C PHE A 163 -2.98 -2.45 16.52
N ASP A 164 -3.57 -1.60 17.36
CA ASP A 164 -3.42 -1.76 18.80
C ASP A 164 -4.12 -3.05 19.22
N PHE A 165 -3.35 -4.03 19.68
CA PHE A 165 -3.87 -5.35 20.04
C PHE A 165 -4.48 -5.35 21.44
N HIS A 166 -4.31 -4.28 22.22
CA HIS A 166 -4.83 -4.10 23.59
C HIS A 166 -4.49 -5.23 24.59
N LYS A 167 -3.62 -6.17 24.20
CA LYS A 167 -3.09 -7.22 25.07
C LYS A 167 -1.69 -6.83 25.50
N ASN A 168 -1.40 -6.96 26.79
CA ASN A 168 -0.05 -6.77 27.30
C ASN A 168 0.84 -7.94 26.84
N THR A 169 1.51 -7.74 25.70
CA THR A 169 2.45 -8.70 25.09
C THR A 169 3.81 -8.03 25.03
N GLN A 170 4.85 -8.76 25.44
CA GLN A 170 6.23 -8.22 25.47
C GLN A 170 7.15 -8.98 24.53
N ASN A 171 6.72 -10.14 24.06
CA ASN A 171 7.53 -11.04 23.27
C ASN A 171 7.08 -11.03 21.81
N TYR A 172 7.90 -11.65 20.97
CA TYR A 172 7.65 -11.73 19.55
C TYR A 172 6.95 -13.05 19.24
N VAL A 173 5.77 -12.98 18.63
CA VAL A 173 5.10 -14.14 18.06
C VAL A 173 4.71 -13.86 16.62
N ARG A 174 5.13 -14.72 15.70
CA ARG A 174 4.73 -14.68 14.29
C ARG A 174 4.04 -15.98 13.90
N ILE A 175 2.87 -15.83 13.29
CA ILE A 175 2.25 -16.88 12.48
C ILE A 175 2.25 -16.43 11.03
N ARG A 176 2.55 -17.34 10.11
CA ARG A 176 2.59 -17.01 8.68
C ARG A 176 2.06 -18.17 7.88
N SER A 177 1.13 -17.92 6.97
CA SER A 177 0.51 -18.98 6.16
C SER A 177 1.57 -19.70 5.36
N LYS A 178 1.43 -21.02 5.23
CA LYS A 178 2.25 -21.80 4.31
C LYS A 178 1.74 -21.54 2.89
N GLY A 179 2.52 -20.80 2.12
CA GLY A 179 2.22 -20.49 0.72
C GLY A 179 2.45 -21.67 -0.24
N PRO A 180 2.11 -21.49 -1.52
CA PRO A 180 2.44 -22.44 -2.58
C PRO A 180 3.97 -22.58 -2.73
N LEU A 181 4.42 -23.63 -3.43
CA LEU A 181 5.86 -23.89 -3.63
C LEU A 181 6.59 -22.76 -4.39
N PHE A 182 5.86 -21.93 -5.16
CA PHE A 182 6.37 -20.84 -5.98
C PHE A 182 5.48 -19.61 -5.85
N GLY A 183 6.08 -18.46 -5.54
CA GLY A 183 5.36 -17.23 -5.23
C GLY A 183 4.82 -17.19 -3.80
N GLY A 184 4.52 -16.00 -3.30
CA GLY A 184 3.95 -15.83 -1.96
C GLY A 184 4.97 -15.64 -0.85
N PHE A 185 4.52 -15.82 0.39
CA PHE A 185 5.36 -15.72 1.56
C PHE A 185 6.31 -16.91 1.67
N THR A 186 7.58 -16.64 1.97
CA THR A 186 8.49 -17.66 2.48
C THR A 186 8.17 -17.96 3.95
N LYS A 187 8.81 -18.99 4.52
CA LYS A 187 8.76 -19.25 5.98
C LYS A 187 9.20 -18.06 6.86
N GLY A 188 9.83 -17.05 6.26
CA GLY A 188 10.32 -15.86 6.95
C GLY A 188 11.64 -16.09 7.66
N LYS A 189 12.38 -14.99 7.86
CA LYS A 189 13.62 -15.01 8.65
C LYS A 189 13.30 -15.22 10.13
N LYS A 190 14.16 -15.95 10.85
CA LYS A 190 14.16 -15.97 12.32
C LYS A 190 14.75 -14.66 12.84
N ILE A 191 14.04 -13.98 13.71
CA ILE A 191 14.46 -12.74 14.37
C ILE A 191 14.24 -12.88 15.88
N ASP A 192 14.73 -11.94 16.68
CA ASP A 192 14.47 -11.90 18.14
C ASP A 192 14.76 -13.21 18.88
N GLN A 193 15.73 -13.99 18.40
CA GLN A 193 16.05 -15.34 18.90
C GLN A 193 14.87 -16.34 18.83
N SER A 194 13.89 -16.08 17.95
CA SER A 194 12.70 -16.90 17.80
C SER A 194 13.02 -18.33 17.36
N GLU A 195 12.30 -19.28 17.93
CA GLU A 195 12.28 -20.68 17.55
C GLU A 195 10.94 -21.09 16.95
N LYS A 196 10.96 -22.19 16.19
CA LYS A 196 9.74 -22.76 15.63
C LYS A 196 9.02 -23.51 16.75
N ILE A 197 7.72 -23.29 16.88
CA ILE A 197 6.85 -24.08 17.77
C ILE A 197 5.70 -24.70 16.98
N GLU A 198 4.96 -25.59 17.64
CA GLU A 198 3.72 -26.17 17.14
C GLU A 198 2.67 -26.12 18.27
N PHE A 199 1.42 -25.85 17.91
CA PHE A 199 0.28 -25.93 18.81
C PHE A 199 -0.26 -27.36 18.88
N GLU A 200 -1.24 -27.64 19.76
CA GLU A 200 -1.93 -28.93 19.75
C GLU A 200 -2.88 -29.08 18.55
N ASP A 201 -3.31 -27.96 17.97
CA ASP A 201 -4.17 -27.92 16.78
C ASP A 201 -3.36 -28.25 15.52
N SER A 202 -3.49 -29.48 15.02
CA SER A 202 -2.81 -29.93 13.80
C SER A 202 -3.24 -29.15 12.55
N GLU A 203 -4.51 -28.74 12.44
CA GLU A 203 -4.99 -27.97 11.29
C GLU A 203 -4.32 -26.59 11.26
N PHE A 204 -4.15 -25.97 12.42
CA PHE A 204 -3.42 -24.71 12.54
C PHE A 204 -1.94 -24.87 12.17
N ASN A 205 -1.28 -25.91 12.67
CA ASN A 205 0.12 -26.19 12.34
C ASN A 205 0.31 -26.54 10.86
N ASP A 206 -0.69 -27.13 10.21
CA ASP A 206 -0.67 -27.42 8.77
C ASP A 206 -0.79 -26.13 7.95
N ALA A 207 -1.65 -25.21 8.37
CA ALA A 207 -1.86 -23.94 7.69
C ALA A 207 -0.74 -22.91 7.90
N PHE A 208 -0.05 -22.91 9.06
CA PHE A 208 0.87 -21.84 9.44
C PHE A 208 2.27 -22.32 9.84
N HIS A 209 3.27 -21.49 9.57
CA HIS A 209 4.56 -21.50 10.23
C HIS A 209 4.51 -20.60 11.46
N ILE A 210 4.85 -21.15 12.62
CA ILE A 210 4.81 -20.43 13.90
C ILE A 210 6.24 -20.25 14.42
N TYR A 211 6.60 -19.01 14.72
CA TYR A 211 7.87 -18.65 15.34
C TYR A 211 7.63 -17.73 16.53
N THR A 212 8.31 -17.99 17.65
CA THR A 212 8.24 -17.15 18.84
C THR A 212 9.53 -17.19 19.62
N ASN A 213 9.84 -16.14 20.38
CA ASN A 213 10.90 -16.18 21.39
C ASN A 213 10.36 -16.49 22.80
N ASN A 214 9.04 -16.63 22.95
CA ASN A 214 8.37 -17.05 24.17
C ASN A 214 7.16 -17.96 23.83
N PRO A 215 7.31 -19.29 23.92
CA PRO A 215 6.22 -20.24 23.67
C PRO A 215 5.01 -20.03 24.59
N GLN A 216 5.22 -19.67 25.87
CA GLN A 216 4.13 -19.48 26.82
C GLN A 216 3.24 -18.29 26.42
N GLU A 217 3.85 -17.17 26.02
CA GLU A 217 3.09 -16.01 25.54
C GLU A 217 2.35 -16.34 24.23
N ALA A 218 2.95 -17.13 23.33
CA ALA A 218 2.27 -17.60 22.13
C ALA A 218 1.00 -18.42 22.45
N PHE A 219 1.05 -19.33 23.43
CA PHE A 219 -0.12 -20.10 23.87
C PHE A 219 -1.19 -19.24 24.56
N TYR A 220 -0.79 -18.15 25.22
CA TYR A 220 -1.71 -17.20 25.82
C TYR A 220 -2.43 -16.34 24.76
N ILE A 221 -1.70 -15.88 23.74
CA ILE A 221 -2.25 -15.07 22.65
C ILE A 221 -3.18 -15.92 21.77
N PHE A 222 -2.68 -17.07 21.30
CA PHE A 222 -3.35 -17.94 20.33
C PHE A 222 -4.08 -19.08 21.04
N THR A 223 -5.10 -18.73 21.83
CA THR A 223 -6.02 -19.71 22.41
C THR A 223 -6.73 -20.51 21.31
N PRO A 224 -7.28 -21.71 21.59
CA PRO A 224 -7.99 -22.51 20.58
C PRO A 224 -9.06 -21.72 19.81
N HIS A 225 -9.83 -20.90 20.52
CA HIS A 225 -10.85 -20.04 19.91
C HIS A 225 -10.25 -18.95 19.00
N TYR A 226 -9.10 -18.36 19.37
CA TYR A 226 -8.42 -17.37 18.55
C TYR A 226 -7.78 -18.00 17.31
N MET A 227 -7.20 -19.19 17.44
CA MET A 227 -6.72 -19.97 16.30
C MET A 227 -7.85 -20.29 15.31
N ASP A 228 -9.03 -20.66 15.79
CA ASP A 228 -10.20 -20.89 14.94
C ASP A 228 -10.67 -19.63 14.20
N ARG A 229 -10.61 -18.45 14.85
CA ARG A 229 -10.87 -17.16 14.18
C ARG A 229 -9.90 -16.93 13.04
N ILE A 230 -8.59 -17.07 13.30
CA ILE A 230 -7.56 -16.88 12.28
C ILE A 230 -7.70 -17.87 11.13
N LYS A 231 -8.03 -19.14 11.40
CA LYS A 231 -8.29 -20.14 10.35
C LYS A 231 -9.48 -19.73 9.48
N ARG A 232 -10.58 -19.25 10.09
CA ARG A 232 -11.75 -18.76 9.33
C ARG A 232 -11.43 -17.51 8.53
N PHE A 233 -10.75 -16.53 9.13
CA PHE A 233 -10.28 -15.32 8.48
C PHE A 233 -9.42 -15.66 7.25
N TYR A 234 -8.37 -16.46 7.44
CA TYR A 234 -7.47 -16.91 6.38
C TYR A 234 -8.20 -17.61 5.25
N LYS A 235 -9.09 -18.56 5.57
CA LYS A 235 -9.87 -19.30 4.58
C LYS A 235 -10.86 -18.42 3.83
N GLY A 236 -11.48 -17.46 4.51
CA GLY A 236 -12.43 -16.51 3.91
C GLY A 236 -11.76 -15.50 3.00
N LEU A 237 -10.54 -15.06 3.36
CA LEU A 237 -9.74 -14.16 2.56
C LEU A 237 -9.22 -14.81 1.27
N GLY A 238 -8.81 -16.08 1.35
CA GLY A 238 -8.23 -16.81 0.21
C GLY A 238 -6.88 -16.26 -0.26
N GLN A 239 -6.22 -15.46 0.57
CA GLN A 239 -4.90 -14.88 0.32
C GLN A 239 -3.93 -15.28 1.43
N GLU A 240 -2.64 -15.28 1.12
CA GLU A 240 -1.61 -15.56 2.12
C GLU A 240 -1.50 -14.41 3.12
N ILE A 241 -1.30 -14.77 4.40
CA ILE A 241 -1.22 -13.82 5.50
C ILE A 241 0.02 -14.06 6.36
N SER A 242 0.50 -12.98 6.96
CA SER A 242 1.50 -13.06 8.03
C SER A 242 1.07 -12.14 9.16
N VAL A 243 0.95 -12.70 10.37
CA VAL A 243 0.58 -11.95 11.58
C VAL A 243 1.75 -11.97 12.54
N VAL A 244 2.13 -10.80 13.02
CA VAL A 244 3.12 -10.62 14.09
C VAL A 244 2.44 -9.92 15.26
N VAL A 245 2.60 -10.44 16.47
CA VAL A 245 2.26 -9.73 17.70
C VAL A 245 3.56 -9.44 18.44
N LYS A 246 3.77 -8.16 18.78
CA LYS A 246 4.94 -7.70 19.52
C LYS A 246 4.61 -6.39 20.24
N ASN A 247 4.97 -6.29 21.52
CA ASN A 247 4.84 -5.06 22.32
C ASN A 247 3.43 -4.46 22.33
N GLY A 248 2.39 -5.29 22.43
CA GLY A 248 0.99 -4.86 22.41
C GLY A 248 0.45 -4.48 21.03
N ILE A 249 1.24 -4.62 19.97
CA ILE A 249 0.85 -4.26 18.60
C ILE A 249 0.70 -5.52 17.75
N MET A 250 -0.36 -5.58 16.96
CA MET A 250 -0.58 -6.60 15.95
C MET A 250 -0.29 -6.05 14.56
N TYR A 251 0.62 -6.69 13.84
CA TYR A 251 0.92 -6.42 12.45
C TYR A 251 0.34 -7.55 11.59
N LEU A 252 -0.45 -7.22 10.59
CA LEU A 252 -1.01 -8.17 9.63
C LEU A 252 -0.59 -7.75 8.22
N ALA A 253 0.10 -8.64 7.52
CA ALA A 253 0.38 -8.49 6.11
C ALA A 253 -0.49 -9.45 5.30
N ILE A 254 -1.11 -8.94 4.23
CA ILE A 254 -1.93 -9.70 3.27
C ILE A 254 -1.23 -9.65 1.91
N TYR A 255 -0.82 -10.79 1.39
CA TYR A 255 -0.19 -10.89 0.07
C TYR A 255 -1.27 -10.93 -1.02
N SER A 256 -1.74 -9.75 -1.42
CA SER A 256 -2.84 -9.59 -2.37
C SER A 256 -2.40 -9.31 -3.80
N SER A 257 -1.11 -8.99 -4.04
CA SER A 257 -0.57 -8.55 -5.34
C SER A 257 -1.35 -7.39 -5.99
N ARG A 258 -1.92 -6.51 -5.16
CA ARG A 258 -2.72 -5.36 -5.59
C ARG A 258 -2.31 -4.13 -4.78
N ASP A 259 -2.40 -2.98 -5.41
CA ASP A 259 -2.32 -1.67 -4.75
C ASP A 259 -3.76 -1.21 -4.47
N ALA A 260 -4.04 -0.86 -3.22
CA ALA A 260 -5.32 -0.32 -2.79
C ALA A 260 -5.44 1.15 -3.22
N PHE A 261 -6.69 1.62 -3.37
CA PHE A 261 -6.98 3.03 -3.66
C PHE A 261 -6.38 3.64 -4.95
N GLU A 262 -5.83 2.85 -5.88
CA GLU A 262 -5.23 3.38 -7.10
C GLU A 262 -6.24 4.08 -8.03
N LEU A 263 -6.09 5.40 -8.14
CA LEU A 263 -6.73 6.16 -9.20
C LEU A 263 -5.84 6.08 -10.43
N SER A 264 -6.23 5.24 -11.41
CA SER A 264 -5.67 5.36 -12.76
C SER A 264 -5.84 6.82 -13.20
N SER A 265 -4.72 7.49 -13.40
CA SER A 265 -4.70 8.92 -13.69
C SER A 265 -5.65 9.19 -14.86
N PHE A 266 -6.57 10.15 -14.71
CA PHE A 266 -7.50 10.71 -15.70
C PHE A 266 -8.94 10.16 -15.83
N ARG A 267 -9.40 9.18 -15.04
CA ARG A 267 -10.83 8.80 -15.04
C ARG A 267 -11.64 9.65 -14.06
N ASP A 268 -12.93 9.85 -14.37
CA ASP A 268 -13.89 10.35 -13.37
C ASP A 268 -13.96 9.35 -12.20
N LEU A 269 -14.37 9.81 -11.02
CA LEU A 269 -14.77 8.87 -9.97
C LEU A 269 -15.95 8.08 -10.52
N ASP A 270 -15.73 6.82 -10.83
CA ASP A 270 -16.78 5.90 -11.25
C ASP A 270 -17.23 5.03 -10.06
N GLU A 271 -18.32 4.31 -10.26
CA GLU A 271 -18.86 3.40 -9.25
C GLU A 271 -17.87 2.29 -8.91
N ALA A 272 -17.04 1.87 -9.86
CA ALA A 272 -16.01 0.86 -9.65
C ALA A 272 -14.96 1.33 -8.63
N TYR A 273 -14.42 2.54 -8.81
CA TYR A 273 -13.46 3.11 -7.86
C TYR A 273 -14.04 3.25 -6.46
N ILE A 274 -15.27 3.77 -6.35
CA ILE A 274 -15.92 3.91 -5.03
C ILE A 274 -16.19 2.54 -4.42
N SER A 275 -16.52 1.53 -5.23
CA SER A 275 -16.65 0.14 -4.77
C SER A 275 -15.32 -0.38 -4.22
N ASP A 276 -14.22 -0.20 -4.95
CA ASP A 276 -12.88 -0.67 -4.52
C ASP A 276 -12.46 -0.02 -3.20
N VAL A 277 -12.63 1.30 -3.08
CA VAL A 277 -12.37 2.05 -1.83
C VAL A 277 -13.28 1.54 -0.70
N THR A 278 -14.54 1.23 -1.01
CA THR A 278 -15.49 0.71 -0.01
C THR A 278 -15.13 -0.70 0.43
N ASP A 279 -14.64 -1.55 -0.48
CA ASP A 279 -14.19 -2.90 -0.16
C ASP A 279 -12.93 -2.87 0.71
N ASP A 280 -12.05 -1.89 0.48
CA ASP A 280 -10.91 -1.62 1.34
C ASP A 280 -11.31 -1.19 2.76
N VAL A 281 -12.31 -0.33 2.89
CA VAL A 281 -12.92 0.02 4.18
C VAL A 281 -13.51 -1.20 4.86
N ARG A 282 -14.29 -2.01 4.12
CA ARG A 282 -14.89 -3.24 4.64
C ARG A 282 -13.84 -4.22 5.13
N MET A 283 -12.69 -4.30 4.45
CA MET A 283 -11.59 -5.18 4.85
C MET A 283 -11.05 -4.79 6.24
N ILE A 284 -10.83 -3.50 6.51
CA ILE A 284 -10.36 -3.04 7.84
C ILE A 284 -11.36 -3.45 8.93
N LYS A 285 -12.66 -3.19 8.70
CA LYS A 285 -13.72 -3.56 9.64
C LYS A 285 -13.78 -5.07 9.85
N PHE A 286 -13.74 -5.84 8.77
CA PHE A 286 -13.74 -7.29 8.80
C PHE A 286 -12.57 -7.86 9.60
N ILE A 287 -11.36 -7.30 9.45
CA ILE A 287 -10.20 -7.72 10.24
C ILE A 287 -10.43 -7.45 11.73
N ILE A 288 -10.87 -6.24 12.10
CA ILE A 288 -11.09 -5.85 13.49
C ILE A 288 -12.18 -6.73 14.12
N ASP A 289 -13.31 -6.91 13.44
CA ASP A 289 -14.48 -7.63 13.96
C ASP A 289 -14.24 -9.16 14.00
N ASP A 290 -13.67 -9.76 12.94
CA ASP A 290 -13.51 -11.22 12.84
C ASP A 290 -12.37 -11.74 13.72
N LEU A 291 -11.27 -10.98 13.82
CA LEU A 291 -10.23 -11.28 14.80
C LEU A 291 -10.68 -10.87 16.21
N GLY A 292 -11.61 -9.93 16.35
CA GLY A 292 -12.12 -9.41 17.63
C GLY A 292 -11.07 -8.64 18.41
N LEU A 293 -10.43 -7.70 17.73
CA LEU A 293 -9.43 -6.80 18.29
C LEU A 293 -10.06 -5.76 19.23
N ASP A 294 -11.37 -5.55 19.12
CA ASP A 294 -12.21 -4.67 19.93
C ASP A 294 -12.58 -5.28 21.30
N SER A 295 -12.24 -6.54 21.54
CA SER A 295 -12.67 -7.24 22.75
C SER A 295 -11.97 -6.74 24.01
N ASP A 296 -12.75 -6.22 24.94
CA ASP A 296 -12.30 -5.84 26.29
C ASP A 296 -11.91 -7.04 27.18
N LEU A 297 -12.09 -8.29 26.71
CA LEU A 297 -11.77 -9.51 27.47
C LEU A 297 -10.29 -9.60 27.91
N PHE A 298 -9.42 -8.77 27.31
CA PHE A 298 -7.99 -8.75 27.60
C PHE A 298 -7.44 -7.36 27.93
N LYS A 299 -8.31 -6.34 28.09
CA LYS A 299 -7.93 -5.04 28.62
C LYS A 299 -7.80 -5.16 30.13
N GLU A 300 -6.58 -5.44 30.60
CA GLU A 300 -6.21 -5.25 32.01
C GLU A 300 -5.82 -3.79 32.29
#